data_AF-A0A7J7L8I1-F1
#
_entry.id   AF-A0A7J7L8I1-F1
#
_cell.length_a   1.000
_cell.length_b   1.000
_cell.length_c   1.000
_cell.angle_alpha   90.00
_cell.angle_beta   90.00
_cell.angle_gamma   90.00
#
_symmetry.space_group_name_H-M   'P 1'
#
loop_
_entity.id
_entity.type
_entity.pdbx_description
1 polymer ?
#
loop_
_entity_poly.entity_id
_entity_poly.type
_entity_poly.pdbx_seq_one_letter_code
_entity_poly.pdbx_strand_id
1 'polypeptide(L)' 'MTTTVNYVFGAGVLSHSTGIVLNYEMDDFSTPTENTADKLPPAPANFIESNKRPLSSMTRIIVFKINF' A
#
# COMPACT_ATOMS: atom_id res chain seq x y z
N MET A 1 2.00 3.33 15.60
CA MET A 1 2.74 3.37 14.32
C MET A 1 2.14 2.28 13.46
N THR A 2 1.97 2.53 12.16
CA THR A 2 1.45 1.53 11.22
C THR A 2 2.45 1.43 10.07
N THR A 3 2.91 0.21 9.79
CA THR A 3 3.83 -0.12 8.69
C THR A 3 3.48 -1.51 8.19
N THR A 4 3.74 -1.80 6.92
CA THR A 4 3.41 -3.09 6.31
C THR A 4 4.40 -3.44 5.19
N VAL A 5 4.29 -4.66 4.68
CA VAL A 5 4.88 -5.14 3.41
C VAL A 5 3.77 -5.36 2.35
N ASN A 6 2.60 -4.75 2.55
CA ASN A 6 1.31 -5.01 1.92
C ASN A 6 0.64 -6.33 2.37
N TYR A 7 0.57 -7.35 1.51
CA TYR A 7 0.02 -8.67 1.88
C TYR A 7 0.90 -9.42 2.90
N VAL A 8 0.36 -10.52 3.44
CA VAL A 8 1.12 -11.43 4.31
C VAL A 8 2.35 -11.94 3.55
N PHE A 9 3.55 -11.75 4.12
CA PHE A 9 4.86 -12.00 3.49
C PHE A 9 5.16 -11.16 2.23
N GLY A 10 4.45 -10.05 2.02
CA GLY A 10 4.69 -9.09 0.95
C GLY A 10 4.65 -9.74 -0.42
N ALA A 11 5.72 -9.57 -1.20
CA ALA A 11 5.80 -10.15 -2.54
C ALA A 11 6.09 -11.67 -2.54
N GLY A 12 6.22 -12.28 -1.35
CA GLY A 12 6.67 -13.67 -1.22
C GLY A 12 8.15 -13.87 -1.56
N VAL A 13 8.92 -12.79 -1.70
CA VAL A 13 10.34 -12.81 -2.07
C VAL A 13 11.20 -12.42 -0.87
N LEU A 14 12.10 -13.33 -0.49
CA LEU A 14 13.13 -13.10 0.52
C LEU A 14 14.46 -12.80 -0.17
N SER A 15 15.11 -11.70 0.21
CA SER A 15 16.47 -11.43 -0.24
C SER A 15 17.44 -12.48 0.32
N HIS A 16 18.14 -13.22 -0.55
CA HIS A 16 19.09 -14.25 -0.12
C HIS A 16 20.31 -13.69 0.63
N SER A 17 20.74 -12.47 0.31
CA SER A 17 21.93 -11.86 0.92
C SER A 17 21.63 -11.18 2.26
N THR A 18 20.40 -10.68 2.44
CA THR A 18 20.04 -9.88 3.63
C THR A 18 19.00 -10.53 4.52
N GLY A 19 18.26 -11.53 4.04
CA GLY A 19 17.15 -12.14 4.76
C GLY A 19 15.94 -11.22 4.94
N ILE A 20 15.85 -10.12 4.18
CA ILE A 20 14.74 -9.16 4.26
C ILE A 20 13.67 -9.52 3.22
N VAL A 21 12.40 -9.54 3.65
CA VAL A 21 11.24 -9.73 2.77
C VAL A 21 10.97 -8.45 1.97
N LEU A 22 10.77 -8.59 0.67
CA LEU A 22 10.38 -7.48 -0.20
C LEU A 22 8.88 -7.21 -0.10
N ASN A 23 8.50 -5.94 -0.04
CA ASN A 23 7.10 -5.53 -0.04
C ASN A 23 6.43 -5.83 -1.39
N TYR A 24 5.10 -5.89 -1.37
CA TYR A 24 4.25 -5.90 -2.55
C TYR A 24 3.45 -4.58 -2.66
N GLU A 25 4.08 -3.45 -2.29
CA GLU A 25 3.40 -2.15 -2.20
C GLU A 25 3.05 -1.56 -3.58
N MET A 26 3.65 -2.09 -4.65
CA MET A 26 3.29 -1.68 -6.01
C MET A 26 1.83 -2.01 -6.37
N ASP A 27 1.20 -2.96 -5.67
CA ASP A 27 -0.22 -3.33 -5.84
C ASP A 27 -1.19 -2.27 -5.29
N ASP A 28 -0.72 -1.36 -4.43
CA ASP A 28 -1.53 -0.25 -3.93
C ASP A 28 -1.70 0.86 -4.98
N PHE A 29 -0.96 0.82 -6.10
CA PHE A 29 -1.27 1.65 -7.25
C PHE A 29 -2.49 1.14 -8.01
N SER A 30 -3.24 2.07 -8.58
CA SER A 30 -4.31 1.71 -9.51
C SER A 30 -3.73 1.43 -10.91
N THR A 31 -4.30 0.44 -11.60
CA THR A 31 -3.98 0.16 -13.00
C THR A 31 -5.15 0.54 -13.91
N PRO A 32 -4.91 1.15 -15.09
CA PRO A 32 -5.99 1.55 -16.00
C PRO A 32 -6.84 0.37 -16.51
N THR A 33 -6.28 -0.83 -16.46
CA THR A 33 -6.85 -2.06 -17.00
C THR A 33 -7.68 -2.85 -15.98
N GLU A 34 -7.63 -2.50 -14.69
CA GLU A 34 -8.43 -3.15 -13.65
C GLU A 34 -9.89 -2.67 -13.66
N ASN A 35 -10.68 -3.23 -14.58
CA ASN A 35 -12.13 -3.02 -14.64
C ASN A 35 -12.86 -4.30 -14.26
N THR A 36 -12.70 -4.76 -13.02
CA THR A 36 -13.46 -5.90 -12.50
C THR A 36 -14.69 -5.39 -11.76
N ALA A 37 -15.86 -6.00 -11.96
CA ALA A 37 -17.13 -5.51 -11.41
C ALA A 37 -17.15 -5.39 -9.86
N ASP A 38 -16.29 -6.15 -9.17
CA ASP A 38 -16.20 -6.18 -7.71
C ASP A 38 -15.15 -5.21 -7.13
N LYS A 39 -14.42 -4.49 -7.99
CA LYS A 39 -13.38 -3.54 -7.56
C LYS A 39 -13.84 -2.10 -7.76
N LEU A 40 -13.27 -1.19 -6.97
CA LEU A 40 -13.42 0.24 -7.19
C LEU A 40 -12.90 0.62 -8.58
N PRO A 41 -13.49 1.64 -9.24
CA PRO A 41 -13.00 2.10 -10.52
C PRO A 41 -11.54 2.57 -10.41
N PRO A 42 -10.73 2.41 -11.47
CA PRO A 42 -9.36 2.88 -11.47
C PRO A 42 -9.29 4.36 -11.12
N ALA A 43 -8.33 4.73 -10.28
CA ALA A 43 -8.12 6.10 -9.83
C ALA A 43 -6.92 6.70 -10.58
N PRO A 44 -7.12 7.58 -11.57
CA PRO A 44 -6.01 8.11 -12.38
C PRO A 44 -4.95 8.83 -11.58
N ALA A 45 -5.34 9.51 -10.50
CA ALA A 45 -4.41 10.17 -9.57
C ALA A 45 -3.43 9.18 -8.92
N ASN A 46 -3.79 7.90 -8.83
CA ASN A 46 -3.00 6.83 -8.25
C ASN A 46 -2.48 5.84 -9.32
N PHE A 47 -2.37 6.24 -10.58
CA PHE A 47 -1.67 5.43 -11.57
C PHE A 47 -0.17 5.40 -11.33
N ILE A 48 0.46 4.30 -11.74
CA ILE A 48 1.89 4.04 -11.59
C ILE A 48 2.71 5.06 -12.37
N GLU A 49 3.66 5.71 -11.69
CA GLU A 49 4.67 6.59 -12.28
C GLU A 49 6.00 6.43 -11.55
N SER A 50 7.11 6.69 -12.24
CA SER A 50 8.44 6.61 -11.63
C SER A 50 8.58 7.56 -10.44
N ASN A 51 9.16 7.08 -9.34
CA ASN A 51 9.34 7.79 -8.06
C ASN A 51 8.05 8.23 -7.34
N LYS A 52 6.87 7.87 -7.84
CA LYS A 52 5.60 8.12 -7.16
C LYS A 52 5.45 7.19 -5.96
N ARG A 53 4.73 7.64 -4.93
CA ARG A 53 4.34 6.79 -3.79
C ARG A 53 2.92 6.26 -4.01
N PRO A 54 2.65 4.97 -3.77
CA PRO A 54 1.30 4.44 -3.86
C PRO A 54 0.42 5.02 -2.74
N LEU A 55 -0.88 5.17 -3.02
CA LEU A 55 -1.87 5.58 -2.05
C LEU A 55 -2.02 4.50 -0.96
N SER A 56 -1.95 4.88 0.31
CA SER A 56 -2.17 3.97 1.43
C SER A 56 -3.44 4.29 2.20
N SER A 57 -4.13 3.25 2.68
CA SER A 57 -5.23 3.37 3.63
C SER A 57 -4.76 3.39 5.10
N MET A 58 -3.46 3.30 5.36
CA MET A 58 -2.91 3.34 6.71
C MET A 58 -3.26 4.66 7.41
N THR A 59 -4.05 4.57 8.47
CA THR A 59 -4.55 5.76 9.19
C THR A 59 -4.04 5.73 10.64
N ARG A 60 -2.90 6.38 10.90
CA ARG A 60 -2.36 6.52 12.26
C ARG A 60 -3.00 7.74 12.94
N ILE A 61 -3.71 7.52 14.05
CA ILE A 61 -4.45 8.57 14.76
C ILE A 61 -3.99 8.64 16.23
N ILE A 62 -4.01 9.84 16.81
CA ILE A 62 -3.91 10.09 18.24
C ILE A 62 -5.14 10.91 18.63
N VAL A 63 -5.92 10.44 19.61
CA VAL A 63 -7.11 11.15 20.12
C VAL A 63 -6.82 11.68 21.52
N PHE A 64 -7.09 12.97 21.73
CA PHE A 64 -6.98 13.60 23.04
C PHE A 64 -8.37 13.84 23.63
N LYS A 65 -8.48 13.70 24.94
CA LYS A 65 -9.64 14.16 25.71
C LYS A 65 -9.20 15.39 26.51
N ILE A 66 -9.95 16.48 26.39
CA ILE A 66 -9.79 17.66 27.23
C ILE A 66 -10.80 17.54 28.37
N ASN A 67 -10.33 17.51 29.62
CA ASN A 67 -11.20 17.59 30.78
C ASN A 67 -11.32 19.07 31.17
N PHE A 68 -12.56 19.57 31.28
CA PHE A 68 -12.88 20.82 31.94
C PHE A 68 -13.07 20.58 33.43
#